data_AF-A0A7C4NGR0-F1
#
_entry.id   AF-A0A7C4NGR0-F1
#
_cell.length_a   1.000
_cell.length_b   1.000
_cell.length_c   1.000
_cell.angle_alpha   90.00
_cell.angle_beta   90.00
_cell.angle_gamma   90.00
#
_symmetry.space_group_name_H-M   'P 1'
#
loop_
_entity.id
_entity.type
_entity.pdbx_description
1 polymer ?
#
loop_
_entity_poly.entity_id
_entity_poly.type
_entity_poly.pdbx_seq_one_letter_code
_entity_poly.pdbx_strand_id
1 'polypeptide(L)'
;MGVVDTYPEGLDFISDEEICRIEVEAVKWRSRLKRMTHRLSRIHGDFHPFGNIRFKPDGSIVAVDLSREMYGEPADDVTALTINYLFISIWQHGSLEEAFRRLFKLFYEEYLNRTGDEEILRVVQPFYAFRGMVVVHPIYYPDMKRERRRMLVNFILNVLDVDEFNPDEVDKYLKPI
;
A
#
# COMPACT_ATOMS: atom_id res chain seq x y z
N MET A 1 14.85 1.07 1.88
CA MET A 1 13.58 0.37 1.64
C MET A 1 13.93 -0.77 0.71
N GLY A 2 14.32 -1.95 1.23
CA GLY A 2 15.20 -2.88 0.51
C GLY A 2 14.68 -3.43 -0.84
N VAL A 3 13.38 -3.34 -1.09
CA VAL A 3 12.77 -3.69 -2.39
C VAL A 3 13.31 -2.85 -3.56
N VAL A 4 13.78 -1.64 -3.28
CA VAL A 4 14.34 -0.72 -4.28
C VAL A 4 15.74 -1.16 -4.72
N ASP A 5 16.49 -1.88 -3.87
CA ASP A 5 17.87 -2.28 -4.16
C ASP A 5 17.99 -3.20 -5.39
N THR A 6 16.87 -3.82 -5.80
CA THR A 6 16.77 -4.68 -6.99
C THR A 6 16.15 -3.99 -8.20
N TYR A 7 15.90 -2.68 -8.15
CA TYR A 7 15.44 -1.92 -9.30
C TYR A 7 16.58 -1.78 -10.32
N PRO A 8 16.32 -2.03 -11.63
CA PRO A 8 17.31 -1.77 -12.67
C PRO A 8 17.47 -0.27 -12.92
N GLU A 9 18.61 0.11 -13.47
CA GLU A 9 18.89 1.49 -13.87
C GLU A 9 18.07 1.93 -15.10
N GLY A 10 17.93 3.24 -15.31
CA GLY A 10 17.34 3.80 -16.54
C GLY A 10 15.82 3.66 -16.64
N LEU A 11 15.12 3.68 -15.50
CA LEU A 11 13.65 3.58 -15.46
C LEU A 11 12.97 4.82 -16.08
N ASP A 12 11.87 4.59 -16.78
CA ASP A 12 11.12 5.61 -17.52
C ASP A 12 9.83 6.07 -16.82
N PHE A 13 9.50 5.44 -15.70
CA PHE A 13 8.29 5.69 -14.91
C PHE A 13 8.58 6.26 -13.51
N ILE A 14 9.83 6.22 -13.05
CA ILE A 14 10.28 6.81 -11.78
C ILE A 14 11.74 7.23 -11.91
N SER A 15 12.07 8.39 -11.39
CA SER A 15 13.45 8.92 -11.39
C SER A 15 14.21 8.52 -10.13
N ASP A 16 15.54 8.54 -10.20
CA ASP A 16 16.41 8.31 -9.02
C ASP A 16 16.16 9.34 -7.90
N GLU A 17 15.78 10.57 -8.25
CA GLU A 17 15.40 11.61 -7.29
C GLU A 17 14.11 11.25 -6.55
N GLU A 18 13.08 10.76 -7.26
CA GLU A 18 11.83 10.29 -6.65
C GLU A 18 12.08 9.07 -5.76
N ILE A 19 12.91 8.12 -6.19
CA ILE A 19 13.30 6.95 -5.38
C ILE A 19 13.98 7.43 -4.09
N CYS A 20 15.01 8.28 -4.21
CA CYS A 20 15.73 8.83 -3.07
C CYS A 20 14.79 9.54 -2.10
N ARG A 21 13.85 10.35 -2.62
CA ARG A 21 12.82 11.02 -1.83
C ARG A 21 11.98 10.03 -1.03
N ILE A 22 11.48 8.97 -1.67
CA ILE A 22 10.66 7.93 -1.01
C ILE A 22 11.45 7.28 0.14
N GLU A 23 12.73 6.98 -0.07
CA GLU A 23 13.56 6.37 0.97
C GLU A 23 13.86 7.30 2.14
N VAL A 24 14.14 8.58 1.87
CA VAL A 24 14.34 9.61 2.89
C VAL A 24 13.08 9.79 3.72
N GLU A 25 11.90 9.86 3.09
CA GLU A 25 10.62 9.95 3.81
C GLU A 25 10.35 8.72 4.66
N ALA A 26 10.66 7.52 4.17
CA ALA A 26 10.54 6.30 4.98
C ALA A 26 11.43 6.33 6.24
N VAL A 27 12.63 6.90 6.16
CA VAL A 27 13.51 7.09 7.33
C VAL A 27 12.91 8.08 8.33
N LYS A 28 12.31 9.19 7.85
CA LYS A 28 11.61 10.16 8.72
C LYS A 28 10.41 9.51 9.42
N TRP A 29 9.61 8.74 8.68
CA TRP A 29 8.48 7.98 9.21
C TRP A 29 8.89 6.98 10.27
N ARG A 30 9.98 6.23 10.06
CA ARG A 30 10.54 5.33 11.07
C ARG A 30 10.83 6.06 12.39
N SER A 31 11.35 7.28 12.33
CA SER A 31 11.60 8.09 13.53
C SER A 31 10.31 8.53 14.23
N ARG A 32 9.23 8.81 13.49
CA ARG A 32 7.91 9.16 14.02
C ARG A 32 7.26 7.94 14.71
N LEU A 33 7.17 6.83 13.98
CA LEU A 33 6.51 5.60 14.44
C LEU A 33 7.19 4.96 15.65
N LYS A 34 8.52 5.10 15.79
CA LYS A 34 9.29 4.56 16.93
C LYS A 34 8.73 4.98 18.30
N ARG A 35 8.02 6.12 18.39
CA ARG A 35 7.43 6.63 19.64
C ARG A 35 5.99 6.19 19.88
N MET A 36 5.34 5.57 18.90
CA MET A 36 3.92 5.20 18.92
C MET A 36 3.73 3.75 19.40
N THR A 37 4.34 3.39 20.55
CA THR A 37 4.34 2.01 21.05
C THR A 37 2.94 1.50 21.41
N HIS A 38 1.98 2.38 21.66
CA HIS A 38 0.57 2.03 21.89
C HIS A 38 -0.11 1.42 20.66
N ARG A 39 0.46 1.60 19.47
CA ARG A 39 -0.03 1.00 18.22
C ARG A 39 0.53 -0.39 17.95
N LEU A 40 1.51 -0.85 18.74
CA LEU A 40 2.10 -2.18 18.57
C LEU A 40 1.02 -3.26 18.72
N SER A 41 0.73 -3.94 17.63
CA SER A 41 -0.36 -4.90 17.52
C SER A 41 0.14 -6.21 16.95
N ARG A 42 -0.60 -7.28 17.20
CA ARG A 42 -0.39 -8.53 16.46
C ARG A 42 -0.89 -8.34 15.03
N ILE A 43 -0.04 -8.62 14.05
CA ILE A 43 -0.33 -8.46 12.63
C ILE A 43 -0.09 -9.77 11.87
N HIS A 44 -0.53 -9.82 10.62
CA HIS A 44 -0.19 -10.86 9.66
C HIS A 44 1.15 -10.58 8.95
N GLY A 45 1.42 -9.32 8.61
CA GLY A 45 2.66 -8.85 7.96
C GLY A 45 2.72 -9.09 6.45
N ASP A 46 1.76 -9.80 5.86
CA ASP A 46 1.70 -10.05 4.41
C ASP A 46 0.29 -10.41 3.92
N PHE A 47 -0.68 -9.61 4.33
CA PHE A 47 -2.09 -9.87 4.06
C PHE A 47 -2.49 -9.43 2.64
N HIS A 48 -2.57 -10.36 1.67
CA HIS A 48 -2.86 -10.02 0.26
C HIS A 48 -3.70 -11.09 -0.50
N PRO A 49 -4.38 -10.74 -1.62
CA PRO A 49 -5.32 -11.65 -2.28
C PRO A 49 -4.66 -12.78 -3.09
N PHE A 50 -3.34 -12.75 -3.32
CA PHE A 50 -2.62 -13.76 -4.11
C PHE A 50 -2.24 -15.03 -3.33
N GLY A 51 -3.21 -15.65 -2.67
CA GLY A 51 -3.05 -16.98 -2.04
C GLY A 51 -2.99 -16.99 -0.53
N ASN A 52 -2.84 -15.84 0.13
CA ASN A 52 -2.84 -15.73 1.60
C ASN A 52 -4.26 -15.67 2.16
N ILE A 53 -5.22 -15.18 1.37
CA ILE A 53 -6.65 -15.19 1.71
C ILE A 53 -7.35 -16.33 0.95
N ARG A 54 -8.02 -17.22 1.68
CA ARG A 54 -8.77 -18.35 1.11
C ARG A 54 -10.21 -18.32 1.59
N PHE A 55 -11.13 -18.60 0.67
CA PHE A 55 -12.55 -18.79 0.96
C PHE A 55 -12.83 -20.28 1.11
N LYS A 56 -13.48 -20.65 2.22
CA LYS A 56 -13.95 -22.02 2.45
C LYS A 56 -15.31 -22.24 1.76
N PRO A 57 -15.75 -23.50 1.56
CA PRO A 57 -17.05 -23.80 0.95
C PRO A 57 -18.26 -23.21 1.69
N ASP A 58 -18.13 -22.95 2.99
CA ASP A 58 -19.16 -22.33 3.84
C ASP A 58 -19.16 -20.78 3.76
N GLY A 59 -18.30 -20.19 2.93
CA GLY A 59 -18.16 -18.74 2.79
C GLY A 59 -17.28 -18.09 3.86
N SER A 60 -16.78 -18.84 4.85
CA SER A 60 -15.82 -18.30 5.82
C SER A 60 -14.45 -18.08 5.19
N ILE A 61 -13.71 -17.12 5.74
CA ILE A 61 -12.39 -16.73 5.24
C ILE A 61 -11.31 -17.27 6.18
N VAL A 62 -10.20 -17.74 5.62
CA VAL A 62 -8.98 -18.06 6.36
C VAL A 62 -7.79 -17.33 5.76
N ALA A 63 -6.97 -16.74 6.64
CA ALA A 63 -5.67 -16.20 6.29
C ALA A 63 -4.58 -17.26 6.57
N VAL A 64 -3.68 -17.46 5.62
CA VAL A 64 -2.56 -18.41 5.68
C VAL A 64 -1.25 -17.68 5.42
N ASP A 65 -0.12 -18.38 5.60
CA ASP A 65 1.23 -17.81 5.49
C ASP A 65 1.55 -16.75 6.57
N LEU A 66 1.42 -17.18 7.83
CA LEU A 66 1.80 -16.40 9.03
C LEU A 66 3.31 -16.49 9.32
N SER A 67 4.14 -16.53 8.26
CA SER A 67 5.60 -16.71 8.39
C SER A 67 6.37 -15.40 8.62
N ARG A 68 5.68 -14.25 8.60
CA ARG A 68 6.24 -12.91 8.84
C ARG A 68 6.29 -12.55 10.33
N GLU A 69 6.65 -11.30 10.61
CA GLU A 69 6.66 -10.73 11.96
C GLU A 69 5.31 -10.87 12.65
N MET A 70 5.34 -11.30 13.92
CA MET A 70 4.12 -11.45 14.72
C MET A 70 3.56 -10.11 15.20
N TYR A 71 4.43 -9.10 15.39
CA TYR A 71 4.07 -7.81 15.96
C TYR A 71 4.56 -6.68 15.08
N GLY A 72 3.69 -5.69 14.87
CA GLY A 72 3.98 -4.53 14.06
C GLY A 72 2.86 -3.51 14.15
N GLU A 73 2.74 -2.69 13.11
CA GLU A 73 1.79 -1.61 13.04
C GLU A 73 0.59 -2.05 12.16
N PRO A 74 -0.67 -1.89 12.61
CA PRO A 74 -1.87 -2.33 11.86
C PRO A 74 -2.00 -1.82 10.43
N ALA A 75 -1.46 -0.63 10.11
CA ALA A 75 -1.43 -0.11 8.76
C ALA A 75 -0.62 -0.98 7.80
N ASP A 76 0.33 -1.80 8.27
CA ASP A 76 1.01 -2.73 7.38
C ASP A 76 0.02 -3.74 6.76
N ASP A 77 -0.84 -4.35 7.57
CA ASP A 77 -1.87 -5.28 7.09
C ASP A 77 -2.95 -4.57 6.27
N VAL A 78 -3.42 -3.40 6.73
CA VAL A 78 -4.45 -2.62 6.03
C VAL A 78 -3.95 -2.19 4.66
N THR A 79 -2.73 -1.67 4.55
CA THR A 79 -2.16 -1.26 3.26
C THR A 79 -1.76 -2.45 2.40
N ALA A 80 -1.34 -3.58 2.98
CA ALA A 80 -1.03 -4.81 2.24
C ALA A 80 -2.24 -5.31 1.44
N LEU A 81 -3.45 -5.25 1.99
CA LEU A 81 -4.64 -5.61 1.22
C LEU A 81 -5.12 -4.46 0.33
N THR A 82 -5.26 -3.26 0.86
CA THR A 82 -5.93 -2.16 0.14
C THR A 82 -5.15 -1.66 -1.08
N ILE A 83 -3.80 -1.72 -1.07
CA ILE A 83 -3.00 -1.39 -2.25
C ILE A 83 -3.37 -2.29 -3.45
N ASN A 84 -3.76 -3.54 -3.19
CA ASN A 84 -4.08 -4.50 -4.24
C ASN A 84 -5.36 -4.12 -5.00
N TYR A 85 -6.31 -3.41 -4.39
CA TYR A 85 -7.46 -2.87 -5.11
C TYR A 85 -7.02 -1.85 -6.17
N LEU A 86 -6.09 -0.96 -5.80
CA LEU A 86 -5.54 0.05 -6.73
C LEU A 86 -4.68 -0.61 -7.80
N PHE A 87 -3.74 -1.45 -7.36
CA PHE A 87 -2.80 -2.14 -8.23
C PHE A 87 -3.50 -3.01 -9.27
N ILE A 88 -4.43 -3.89 -8.88
CA ILE A 88 -5.11 -4.79 -9.82
C ILE A 88 -5.93 -3.96 -10.82
N SER A 89 -6.65 -2.94 -10.35
CA SER A 89 -7.45 -2.09 -11.23
C SER A 89 -6.59 -1.38 -12.27
N ILE A 90 -5.54 -0.69 -11.81
CA ILE A 90 -4.67 0.10 -12.68
C ILE A 90 -3.87 -0.81 -13.60
N TRP A 91 -3.36 -1.94 -13.09
CA TRP A 91 -2.59 -2.89 -13.89
C TRP A 91 -3.43 -3.53 -14.98
N GLN A 92 -4.69 -3.87 -14.75
CA GLN A 92 -5.53 -4.53 -15.75
C GLN A 92 -6.24 -3.51 -16.68
N HIS A 93 -6.83 -2.46 -16.10
CA HIS A 93 -7.71 -1.54 -16.81
C HIS A 93 -7.03 -0.21 -17.18
N GLY A 94 -5.98 0.20 -16.49
CA GLY A 94 -5.34 1.51 -16.69
C GLY A 94 -6.02 2.67 -15.96
N SER A 95 -7.00 2.36 -15.13
CA SER A 95 -7.80 3.29 -14.33
C SER A 95 -8.22 2.63 -13.02
N LEU A 96 -8.63 3.44 -12.04
CA LEU A 96 -9.31 2.94 -10.85
C LEU A 96 -10.80 2.78 -11.16
N GLU A 97 -11.19 1.56 -11.52
CA GLU A 97 -12.56 1.19 -11.83
C GLU A 97 -13.45 1.28 -10.59
N GLU A 98 -14.74 1.55 -10.81
CA GLU A 98 -15.71 1.79 -9.73
C GLU A 98 -15.82 0.63 -8.74
N ALA A 99 -15.75 -0.62 -9.21
CA ALA A 99 -15.81 -1.79 -8.34
C ALA A 99 -14.63 -1.83 -7.35
N PHE A 100 -13.42 -1.53 -7.82
CA PHE A 100 -12.22 -1.50 -6.96
C PHE A 100 -12.21 -0.28 -6.04
N ARG A 101 -12.68 0.87 -6.51
CA ARG A 101 -12.90 2.06 -5.68
C ARG A 101 -13.85 1.76 -4.52
N ARG A 102 -14.98 1.11 -4.80
CA ARG A 102 -15.95 0.71 -3.79
C ARG A 102 -15.37 -0.28 -2.78
N LEU A 103 -14.60 -1.29 -3.24
CA LEU A 103 -13.93 -2.23 -2.35
C LEU A 103 -12.93 -1.54 -1.42
N PHE A 104 -12.14 -0.61 -1.97
CA PHE A 104 -11.19 0.18 -1.19
C PHE A 104 -11.88 1.00 -0.09
N LYS A 105 -12.92 1.76 -0.45
CA LYS A 105 -13.69 2.57 0.51
C LYS A 105 -14.37 1.72 1.56
N LEU A 106 -15.09 0.68 1.15
CA LEU A 106 -15.79 -0.22 2.06
C LEU A 106 -14.84 -0.87 3.06
N PHE A 107 -13.62 -1.23 2.64
CA PHE A 107 -12.63 -1.79 3.55
C PHE A 107 -12.24 -0.80 4.64
N TYR A 108 -11.92 0.45 4.29
CA TYR A 108 -11.58 1.48 5.27
C TYR A 108 -12.76 1.82 6.18
N GLU A 109 -13.96 2.01 5.61
CA GLU A 109 -15.17 2.28 6.37
C GLU A 109 -15.42 1.19 7.42
N GLU A 110 -15.40 -0.09 7.02
CA GLU A 110 -15.64 -1.20 7.94
C GLU A 110 -14.51 -1.36 8.97
N TYR A 111 -13.26 -1.14 8.56
CA TYR A 111 -12.11 -1.18 9.47
C TYR A 111 -12.25 -0.11 10.56
N LEU A 112 -12.49 1.15 10.18
CA LEU A 112 -12.64 2.27 11.11
C LEU A 112 -13.86 2.07 12.01
N ASN A 113 -15.01 1.68 11.45
CA ASN A 113 -16.23 1.43 12.23
C ASN A 113 -16.06 0.33 13.28
N ARG A 114 -15.30 -0.73 12.96
CA ARG A 114 -15.10 -1.87 13.87
C ARG A 114 -14.03 -1.62 14.93
N THR A 115 -12.98 -0.87 14.59
CA THR A 115 -11.80 -0.73 15.44
C THR A 115 -11.76 0.60 16.18
N GLY A 116 -12.37 1.65 15.63
CA GLY A 116 -12.23 3.03 16.08
C GLY A 116 -10.83 3.62 15.85
N ASP A 117 -9.97 2.96 15.06
CA ASP A 117 -8.57 3.37 14.85
C ASP A 117 -8.43 4.49 13.80
N GLU A 118 -8.92 5.68 14.12
CA GLU A 118 -8.80 6.88 13.27
C GLU A 118 -7.33 7.31 13.07
N GLU A 119 -6.45 7.00 14.03
CA GLU A 119 -5.03 7.35 13.96
C GLU A 119 -4.31 6.62 12.81
N ILE A 120 -4.87 5.51 12.31
CA ILE A 120 -4.35 4.79 11.14
C ILE A 120 -4.14 5.70 9.93
N LEU A 121 -5.06 6.66 9.71
CA LEU A 121 -5.02 7.60 8.59
C LEU A 121 -3.80 8.52 8.63
N ARG A 122 -3.15 8.66 9.79
CA ARG A 122 -1.94 9.47 9.98
C ARG A 122 -0.65 8.65 9.97
N VAL A 123 -0.73 7.33 9.79
CA VAL A 123 0.44 6.43 9.82
C VAL A 123 0.55 5.49 8.62
N VAL A 124 -0.48 5.37 7.76
CA VAL A 124 -0.46 4.49 6.58
C VAL A 124 0.58 4.84 5.53
N GLN A 125 1.06 6.08 5.50
CA GLN A 125 1.88 6.64 4.43
C GLN A 125 3.15 5.82 4.10
N PRO A 126 4.05 5.51 5.06
CA PRO A 126 5.25 4.70 4.78
C PRO A 126 4.91 3.27 4.34
N PHE A 127 3.78 2.72 4.79
CA PHE A 127 3.36 1.37 4.43
C PHE A 127 2.82 1.34 3.00
N TYR A 128 2.01 2.33 2.60
CA TYR A 128 1.64 2.49 1.20
C TYR A 128 2.83 2.74 0.29
N ALA A 129 3.84 3.51 0.75
CA ALA A 129 5.06 3.68 -0.02
C ALA A 129 5.78 2.35 -0.23
N PHE A 130 6.00 1.58 0.84
CA PHE A 130 6.65 0.28 0.73
C PHE A 130 5.86 -0.69 -0.17
N ARG A 131 4.57 -0.90 0.11
CA ARG A 131 3.71 -1.80 -0.65
C ARG A 131 3.54 -1.34 -2.11
N GLY A 132 3.50 -0.03 -2.32
CA GLY A 132 3.52 0.62 -3.63
C GLY A 132 4.79 0.27 -4.42
N MET A 133 5.97 0.41 -3.80
CA MET A 133 7.25 0.04 -4.42
C MET A 133 7.36 -1.46 -4.73
N VAL A 134 6.63 -2.33 -4.02
CA VAL A 134 6.53 -3.75 -4.39
C VAL A 134 5.68 -3.92 -5.66
N VAL A 135 4.51 -3.28 -5.74
CA VAL A 135 3.58 -3.49 -6.87
C VAL A 135 4.01 -2.81 -8.17
N VAL A 136 4.84 -1.77 -8.11
CA VAL A 136 5.44 -1.13 -9.30
C VAL A 136 6.78 -1.75 -9.69
N HIS A 137 7.24 -2.78 -8.97
CA HIS A 137 8.56 -3.35 -9.18
C HIS A 137 8.71 -3.91 -10.61
N PRO A 138 9.71 -3.44 -11.39
CA PRO A 138 9.84 -3.77 -12.81
C PRO A 138 10.14 -5.25 -13.07
N ILE A 139 10.92 -5.91 -12.21
CA ILE A 139 11.20 -7.35 -12.31
C ILE A 139 9.99 -8.22 -11.92
N TYR A 140 9.17 -7.79 -10.96
CA TYR A 140 8.03 -8.60 -10.49
C TYR A 140 6.85 -8.53 -11.46
N TYR A 141 6.65 -7.37 -12.10
CA TYR A 141 5.56 -7.13 -13.05
C TYR A 141 6.11 -6.59 -14.39
N PRO A 142 6.90 -7.37 -15.13
CA PRO A 142 7.63 -6.89 -16.32
C PRO A 142 6.71 -6.36 -17.42
N ASP A 143 5.50 -6.91 -17.54
CA ASP A 143 4.54 -6.53 -18.58
C ASP A 143 3.69 -5.29 -18.24
N MET A 144 3.88 -4.69 -17.06
CA MET A 144 3.13 -3.49 -16.70
C MET A 144 3.61 -2.27 -17.51
N LYS A 145 2.68 -1.66 -18.27
CA LYS A 145 2.92 -0.45 -19.04
C LYS A 145 3.41 0.72 -18.16
N ARG A 146 4.27 1.56 -18.73
CA ARG A 146 4.84 2.76 -18.10
C ARG A 146 3.79 3.63 -17.44
N GLU A 147 2.70 3.96 -18.14
CA GLU A 147 1.66 4.88 -17.65
C GLU A 147 0.98 4.33 -16.39
N ARG A 148 0.75 3.01 -16.35
CA ARG A 148 0.15 2.30 -15.22
C ARG A 148 1.06 2.33 -13.99
N ARG A 149 2.37 2.08 -14.19
CA ARG A 149 3.36 2.23 -13.11
C ARG A 149 3.41 3.67 -12.61
N ARG A 150 3.46 4.65 -13.52
CA ARG A 150 3.52 6.08 -13.17
C ARG A 150 2.34 6.52 -12.31
N MET A 151 1.12 6.04 -12.60
CA MET A 151 -0.05 6.32 -11.74
C MET A 151 0.11 5.80 -10.31
N LEU A 152 0.67 4.60 -10.14
CA LEU A 152 0.96 4.02 -8.83
C LEU A 152 2.13 4.74 -8.13
N VAL A 153 3.14 5.22 -8.86
CA VAL A 153 4.19 6.06 -8.27
C VAL A 153 3.64 7.42 -7.83
N ASN A 154 2.72 8.02 -8.59
CA ASN A 154 2.02 9.23 -8.16
C ASN A 154 1.28 8.99 -6.85
N PHE A 155 0.59 7.85 -6.71
CA PHE A 155 -0.04 7.45 -5.46
C PHE A 155 0.94 7.46 -4.29
N ILE A 156 2.08 6.79 -4.45
CA ILE A 156 3.12 6.71 -3.41
C ILE A 156 3.58 8.10 -2.98
N LEU A 157 3.94 8.96 -3.94
CA LEU A 157 4.46 10.30 -3.64
C LEU A 157 3.40 11.20 -3.01
N ASN A 158 2.18 11.23 -3.57
CA ASN A 158 1.09 12.04 -3.03
C ASN A 158 0.67 11.60 -1.62
N VAL A 159 0.67 10.29 -1.35
CA VAL A 159 0.37 9.77 -0.01
C VAL A 159 1.47 10.15 0.98
N LEU A 160 2.74 10.11 0.59
CA LEU A 160 3.84 10.55 1.45
C LEU A 160 3.80 12.05 1.78
N ASP A 161 3.16 12.86 0.93
CA ASP A 161 3.07 14.31 1.06
C ASP A 161 1.90 14.83 1.92
N VAL A 162 1.00 13.94 2.34
CA VAL A 162 -0.12 14.33 3.21
C VAL A 162 0.10 13.90 4.64
N ASP A 163 -0.25 14.79 5.57
CA ASP A 163 -0.21 14.49 7.01
C ASP A 163 -1.29 13.46 7.41
N GLU A 164 -2.44 13.49 6.72
CA GLU A 164 -3.56 12.58 6.95
C GLU A 164 -4.07 12.06 5.59
N PHE A 165 -4.09 10.74 5.45
CA PHE A 165 -4.61 10.06 4.28
C PHE A 165 -6.14 10.05 4.30
N ASN A 166 -6.78 10.37 3.18
CA ASN A 166 -8.22 10.34 3.04
C ASN A 166 -8.65 9.23 2.06
N PRO A 167 -9.18 8.09 2.56
CA PRO A 167 -9.63 6.99 1.71
C PRO A 167 -10.75 7.39 0.73
N ASP A 168 -11.55 8.40 1.07
CA ASP A 168 -12.64 8.86 0.22
C ASP A 168 -12.18 9.59 -1.05
N GLU A 169 -10.97 10.10 -1.01
CA GLU A 169 -10.36 10.90 -2.08
C GLU A 169 -9.20 10.17 -2.76
N VAL A 170 -9.20 8.83 -2.71
CA VAL A 170 -8.12 7.97 -3.23
C VAL A 170 -7.66 8.33 -4.65
N ASP A 171 -8.58 8.77 -5.51
CA ASP A 171 -8.30 9.21 -6.88
C ASP A 171 -7.42 10.44 -7.00
N LYS A 172 -7.47 11.35 -6.02
CA LYS A 172 -6.63 12.55 -6.03
C LYS A 172 -5.17 12.15 -5.96
N TYR A 173 -4.86 11.11 -5.18
CA TYR A 173 -3.51 10.60 -5.04
C TYR A 173 -2.98 9.91 -6.31
N LEU A 174 -3.84 9.47 -7.24
CA LEU A 174 -3.39 8.85 -8.50
C LEU A 174 -2.93 9.88 -9.55
N LYS A 175 -3.23 11.16 -9.35
CA LYS A 175 -2.95 12.23 -10.31
C LYS A 175 -1.49 12.69 -10.22
N PRO A 176 -0.91 13.22 -11.32
CA PRO A 176 0.40 13.85 -11.27
C PRO A 176 0.46 14.97 -10.23
N ILE A 177 1.64 15.17 -9.64
CA ILE A 177 1.99 16.31 -8.79
C ILE A 177 2.11 17.57 -9.66
#